data_AF-A0A072VPF7-F1
#
_entry.id   AF-A0A072VPF7-F1
#
_cell.length_a   1.000
_cell.length_b   1.000
_cell.length_c   1.000
_cell.angle_alpha   90.00
_cell.angle_beta   90.00
_cell.angle_gamma   90.00
#
_symmetry.space_group_name_H-M   'P 1'
#
loop_
_entity.id
_entity.type
_entity.pdbx_description
1 polymer ?
#
loop_
_entity_poly.entity_id
_entity_poly.type
_entity_poly.pdbx_seq_one_letter_code
_entity_poly.pdbx_strand_id
1 'polypeptide(L)'
;MSQEQPRRPQAGQDPIKYGDVLPVSGDLSQKPITPEDAAMMQSAESRVLGQTQPGGVASVMQSAATRNEQAGIVGHKDVTDVTGDRGVTVTETQVPGRRIITETVGGQVVGQFVEPTPVQVGLTGAVRESALTIGEALEATAHTVGDKPVEQSDASAIQAAEVRATGSNVITPGGLASMAQSAAAFNAECQREEEKIKMGDVLTGATAKLPADKAATRQDAAGVASAEMRNNPDATATPGGVAASVAAAARLNENVGNVM
;
A
#
# COMPACT_ATOMS: atom_id res chain seq x y z
N MET A 1 -45.60 12.21 -45.57
CA MET A 1 -44.21 11.90 -45.19
C MET A 1 -43.74 12.99 -44.24
N SER A 2 -44.21 12.96 -42.99
CA SER A 2 -43.79 13.93 -41.97
C SER A 2 -42.54 13.38 -41.30
N GLN A 3 -41.41 14.04 -41.55
CA GLN A 3 -40.16 13.84 -40.83
C GLN A 3 -40.41 14.18 -39.35
N GLU A 4 -40.32 13.18 -38.48
CA GLU A 4 -40.22 13.40 -37.04
C GLU A 4 -38.93 14.17 -36.75
N GLN A 5 -39.08 15.38 -36.21
CA GLN A 5 -37.95 16.15 -35.68
C GLN A 5 -37.30 15.36 -34.53
N PRO A 6 -35.95 15.34 -34.43
CA PRO A 6 -35.27 14.84 -33.25
C PRO A 6 -35.74 15.67 -32.05
N ARG A 7 -36.30 15.00 -31.04
CA ARG A 7 -36.63 15.64 -29.76
C ARG A 7 -35.36 16.30 -29.22
N ARG A 8 -35.40 17.63 -29.11
CA ARG A 8 -34.41 18.47 -28.42
C ARG A 8 -34.18 17.88 -27.02
N PRO A 9 -32.94 17.61 -26.58
CA PRO A 9 -32.67 17.26 -25.19
C PRO A 9 -33.19 18.40 -24.29
N GLN A 10 -33.90 18.05 -23.22
CA GLN A 10 -34.50 19.00 -22.30
C GLN A 10 -33.41 19.85 -21.63
N ALA A 11 -33.23 21.07 -22.11
CA ALA A 11 -32.51 22.12 -21.40
C ALA A 11 -33.27 22.45 -20.12
N GLY A 12 -32.74 22.05 -18.96
CA GLY A 12 -33.34 22.39 -17.66
C GLY A 12 -32.91 21.53 -16.48
N GLN A 13 -32.06 20.51 -16.64
CA GLN A 13 -31.45 19.84 -15.50
C GLN A 13 -30.09 20.48 -15.23
N ASP A 14 -29.97 21.17 -14.10
CA ASP A 14 -28.68 21.62 -13.61
C ASP A 14 -27.77 20.41 -13.40
N PRO A 15 -26.48 20.48 -13.77
CA PRO A 15 -25.54 19.39 -13.51
C PRO A 15 -25.50 19.06 -12.03
N ILE A 16 -25.37 17.77 -11.71
CA ILE A 16 -24.97 17.35 -10.37
C ILE A 16 -23.53 17.79 -10.17
N LYS A 17 -23.33 18.72 -9.24
CA LYS A 17 -22.04 19.32 -8.91
C LYS A 17 -21.40 18.60 -7.73
N TYR A 18 -20.12 18.84 -7.51
CA TYR A 18 -19.44 18.31 -6.33
C TYR A 18 -20.11 18.71 -5.02
N GLY A 19 -20.58 19.95 -4.90
CA GLY A 19 -21.23 20.44 -3.68
C GLY A 19 -22.58 19.79 -3.36
N ASP A 20 -23.21 19.15 -4.34
CA ASP A 20 -24.51 18.49 -4.16
C ASP A 20 -24.38 17.13 -3.48
N VAL A 21 -23.21 16.49 -3.62
CA VAL A 21 -23.00 15.11 -3.20
C VAL A 21 -21.80 14.91 -2.28
N LEU A 22 -20.87 15.86 -2.21
CA LEU A 22 -19.69 15.82 -1.34
C LEU A 22 -19.59 17.11 -0.51
N PRO A 23 -19.00 17.05 0.70
CA PRO A 23 -18.85 18.21 1.58
C PRO A 23 -17.69 19.12 1.12
N VAL A 24 -17.80 19.68 -0.08
CA VAL A 24 -16.81 20.59 -0.68
C VAL A 24 -17.31 22.04 -0.69
N SER A 25 -16.41 23.00 -0.81
CA SER A 25 -16.72 24.44 -0.78
C SER A 25 -15.89 25.23 -1.79
N GLY A 26 -16.32 26.46 -2.07
CA GLY A 26 -15.67 27.33 -3.06
C GLY A 26 -15.96 26.89 -4.50
N ASP A 27 -15.04 27.20 -5.42
CA ASP A 27 -15.25 26.96 -6.86
C ASP A 27 -15.48 25.48 -7.20
N LEU A 28 -14.91 24.56 -6.43
CA LEU A 28 -15.11 23.12 -6.60
C LEU A 28 -16.58 22.72 -6.45
N SER A 29 -17.31 23.34 -5.50
CA SER A 29 -18.71 23.00 -5.24
C SER A 29 -19.64 23.33 -6.41
N GLN A 30 -19.21 24.22 -7.31
CA GLN A 30 -19.98 24.66 -8.48
C GLN A 30 -19.66 23.89 -9.75
N LYS A 31 -18.61 23.06 -9.75
CA LYS A 31 -18.18 22.29 -10.92
C LYS A 31 -19.02 21.01 -11.06
N PRO A 32 -19.42 20.62 -12.29
CA PRO A 32 -20.06 19.34 -12.54
C PRO A 32 -19.07 18.20 -12.28
N ILE A 33 -19.58 17.04 -11.85
CA ILE A 33 -18.76 15.83 -11.74
C ILE A 33 -18.68 15.17 -13.12
N THR A 34 -17.45 14.91 -13.60
CA THR A 34 -17.21 14.25 -14.89
C THR A 34 -16.95 12.74 -14.74
N PRO A 35 -17.11 11.95 -15.82
CA PRO A 35 -16.72 10.54 -15.83
C PRO A 35 -15.24 10.33 -15.49
N GLU A 36 -14.36 11.22 -15.94
CA GLU A 36 -12.92 11.12 -15.69
C GLU A 36 -12.59 11.35 -14.22
N ASP A 37 -13.20 12.34 -13.58
CA ASP A 37 -13.02 12.59 -12.14
C ASP A 37 -13.51 11.42 -11.29
N ALA A 38 -14.64 10.82 -11.68
CA ALA A 38 -15.18 9.64 -11.03
C ALA A 38 -14.27 8.41 -11.20
N ALA A 39 -13.71 8.21 -12.40
CA ALA A 39 -12.74 7.15 -12.67
C ALA A 39 -11.42 7.34 -11.90
N MET A 40 -10.98 8.59 -11.75
CA MET A 40 -9.80 8.93 -10.95
C MET A 40 -10.01 8.61 -9.48
N MET A 41 -11.17 8.99 -8.91
CA MET A 41 -11.52 8.64 -7.53
C MET A 41 -11.62 7.13 -7.32
N GLN A 42 -12.25 6.41 -8.26
CA GLN A 42 -12.32 4.96 -8.22
C GLN A 42 -10.92 4.32 -8.21
N SER A 43 -10.01 4.83 -9.04
CA SER A 43 -8.63 4.35 -9.13
C SER A 43 -7.87 4.63 -7.82
N ALA A 44 -8.09 5.80 -7.23
CA ALA A 44 -7.51 6.18 -5.95
C ALA A 44 -8.03 5.32 -4.78
N GLU A 45 -9.35 5.08 -4.70
CA GLU A 45 -9.94 4.15 -3.73
C GLU A 45 -9.40 2.73 -3.92
N SER A 46 -9.38 2.23 -5.15
CA SER A 46 -8.94 0.85 -5.44
C SER A 46 -7.46 0.64 -5.09
N ARG A 47 -6.63 1.68 -5.20
CA ARG A 47 -5.21 1.63 -4.83
C ARG A 47 -4.99 1.51 -3.32
N VAL A 48 -5.87 2.09 -2.50
CA VAL A 48 -5.73 2.10 -1.04
C VAL A 48 -6.56 1.01 -0.36
N LEU A 49 -7.79 0.80 -0.84
CA LEU A 49 -8.76 -0.12 -0.23
C LEU A 49 -8.90 -1.45 -0.99
N GLY A 50 -8.24 -1.61 -2.14
CA GLY A 50 -8.31 -2.82 -2.98
C GLY A 50 -9.61 -2.98 -3.77
N GLN A 51 -10.66 -2.23 -3.43
CA GLN A 51 -11.95 -2.22 -4.11
C GLN A 51 -12.65 -0.87 -3.90
N THR A 52 -13.58 -0.54 -4.80
CA THR A 52 -14.48 0.60 -4.64
C THR A 52 -15.49 0.31 -3.52
N GLN A 53 -15.66 1.25 -2.59
CA GLN A 53 -16.58 1.04 -1.49
C GLN A 53 -18.04 1.24 -1.94
N PRO A 54 -18.96 0.29 -1.66
CA PRO A 54 -20.38 0.47 -1.95
C PRO A 54 -20.93 1.68 -1.18
N GLY A 55 -21.43 2.69 -1.90
CA GLY A 55 -21.91 3.94 -1.30
C GLY A 55 -20.80 4.88 -0.81
N GLY A 56 -19.52 4.59 -1.10
CA GLY A 56 -18.38 5.48 -0.87
C GLY A 56 -18.32 6.64 -1.86
N VAL A 57 -17.30 7.49 -1.71
CA VAL A 57 -17.15 8.73 -2.49
C VAL A 57 -17.03 8.44 -3.98
N ALA A 58 -16.25 7.44 -4.40
CA ALA A 58 -16.14 7.04 -5.79
C ALA A 58 -17.49 6.58 -6.36
N SER A 59 -18.26 5.79 -5.61
CA SER A 59 -19.57 5.29 -6.04
C SER A 59 -20.57 6.43 -6.25
N VAL A 60 -20.56 7.41 -5.34
CA VAL A 60 -21.38 8.62 -5.44
C VAL A 60 -20.97 9.47 -6.64
N MET A 61 -19.67 9.67 -6.86
CA MET A 61 -19.15 10.41 -8.02
C MET A 61 -19.50 9.70 -9.34
N GLN A 62 -19.39 8.38 -9.42
CA GLN A 62 -19.79 7.61 -10.61
C GLN A 62 -21.27 7.75 -10.93
N SER A 63 -22.14 7.69 -9.91
CA SER A 63 -23.58 7.89 -10.11
C SER A 63 -23.89 9.31 -10.59
N ALA A 64 -23.19 10.32 -10.06
CA ALA A 64 -23.37 11.72 -10.49
C ALA A 64 -22.88 11.93 -11.93
N ALA A 65 -21.67 11.45 -12.24
CA ALA A 65 -21.09 11.51 -13.58
C ALA A 65 -21.97 10.81 -14.63
N THR A 66 -22.48 9.61 -14.32
CA THR A 66 -23.36 8.86 -15.24
C THR A 66 -24.63 9.64 -15.56
N ARG A 67 -25.23 10.31 -14.56
CA ARG A 67 -26.42 11.15 -14.79
C ARG A 67 -26.08 12.41 -15.59
N ASN A 68 -24.96 13.05 -15.29
CA ASN A 68 -24.50 14.22 -16.05
C ASN A 68 -24.20 13.87 -17.52
N GLU A 69 -23.61 12.70 -17.78
CA GLU A 69 -23.33 12.18 -19.13
C GLU A 69 -24.62 11.83 -19.87
N GLN A 70 -25.56 11.13 -19.22
CA GLN A 70 -26.87 10.81 -19.79
C GLN A 70 -27.71 12.04 -20.13
N ALA A 71 -27.58 13.11 -19.34
CA ALA A 71 -28.22 14.39 -19.60
C ALA A 71 -27.49 15.21 -20.69
N GLY A 72 -26.35 14.74 -21.18
CA GLY A 72 -25.52 15.43 -22.18
C GLY A 72 -24.86 16.70 -21.66
N ILE A 73 -24.72 16.83 -20.33
CA ILE A 73 -24.16 18.01 -19.67
C ILE A 73 -22.63 17.94 -19.62
N VAL A 74 -22.07 16.73 -19.55
CA VAL A 74 -20.64 16.44 -19.66
C VAL A 74 -20.42 15.31 -20.67
N GLY A 75 -19.35 15.41 -21.45
CA GLY A 75 -18.88 14.36 -22.34
C GLY A 75 -17.91 13.39 -21.64
N HIS A 76 -17.76 12.20 -22.23
CA HIS A 76 -16.84 11.16 -21.76
C HIS A 76 -15.36 11.59 -21.71
N LYS A 77 -15.01 12.70 -22.37
CA LYS A 77 -13.65 13.25 -22.44
C LYS A 77 -13.55 14.64 -21.83
N ASP A 78 -14.59 15.09 -21.12
CA ASP A 78 -14.56 16.38 -20.47
C ASP A 78 -13.72 16.27 -19.21
N VAL A 79 -12.60 16.99 -19.19
CA VAL A 79 -11.71 17.11 -18.04
C VAL A 79 -12.14 18.34 -17.26
N THR A 80 -12.42 18.21 -15.97
CA THR A 80 -12.51 19.41 -15.12
C THR A 80 -11.12 19.86 -14.69
N ASP A 81 -10.93 21.17 -14.54
CA ASP A 81 -9.73 21.77 -13.96
C ASP A 81 -9.69 21.56 -12.42
N VAL A 82 -9.96 20.33 -11.98
CA VAL A 82 -9.64 19.81 -10.65
C VAL A 82 -8.18 19.31 -10.62
N THR A 83 -7.50 19.36 -11.78
CA THR A 83 -6.19 18.79 -12.12
C THR A 83 -4.98 19.69 -11.88
N GLY A 84 -5.08 20.72 -11.03
CA GLY A 84 -3.88 21.31 -10.43
C GLY A 84 -3.13 20.33 -9.51
N ASP A 85 -2.04 20.76 -8.87
CA ASP A 85 -1.18 19.94 -7.97
C ASP A 85 -1.90 19.29 -6.75
N ARG A 86 -3.23 19.45 -6.62
CA ARG A 86 -4.04 19.06 -5.46
C ARG A 86 -5.24 18.16 -5.81
N GLY A 87 -5.17 17.40 -6.90
CA GLY A 87 -6.26 16.60 -7.48
C GLY A 87 -6.96 15.58 -6.57
N VAL A 88 -7.52 14.52 -7.14
CA VAL A 88 -8.19 13.48 -6.36
C VAL A 88 -7.15 12.60 -5.66
N THR A 89 -7.19 12.51 -4.33
CA THR A 89 -6.28 11.64 -3.57
C THR A 89 -6.99 10.88 -2.46
N VAL A 90 -6.61 9.62 -2.29
CA VAL A 90 -6.94 8.81 -1.11
C VAL A 90 -5.62 8.51 -0.40
N THR A 91 -5.56 8.83 0.89
CA THR A 91 -4.36 8.67 1.71
C THR A 91 -4.67 7.84 2.94
N GLU A 92 -3.77 6.92 3.28
CA GLU A 92 -3.86 6.15 4.50
C GLU A 92 -2.87 6.70 5.53
N THR A 93 -3.37 7.04 6.72
CA THR A 93 -2.55 7.46 7.85
C THR A 93 -2.67 6.42 8.96
N GLN A 94 -1.55 5.77 9.28
CA GLN A 94 -1.49 4.82 10.37
C GLN A 94 -1.33 5.57 11.71
N VAL A 95 -2.26 5.36 12.64
CA VAL A 95 -2.12 5.75 14.04
C VAL A 95 -2.14 4.49 14.92
N PRO A 96 -1.63 4.53 16.17
CA PRO A 96 -1.65 3.36 17.03
C PRO A 96 -3.06 2.75 17.15
N GLY A 97 -3.22 1.50 16.68
CA GLY A 97 -4.46 0.73 16.73
C GLY A 97 -5.58 1.18 15.77
N ARG A 98 -5.36 2.18 14.91
CA ARG A 98 -6.32 2.58 13.86
C ARG A 98 -5.63 2.94 12.56
N ARG A 99 -6.23 2.62 11.41
CA ARG A 99 -5.89 3.25 10.14
C ARG A 99 -6.94 4.30 9.81
N ILE A 100 -6.49 5.47 9.39
CA ILE A 100 -7.34 6.59 9.00
C ILE A 100 -7.19 6.75 7.50
N ILE A 101 -8.21 6.39 6.74
CA ILE A 101 -8.28 6.63 5.30
C ILE A 101 -8.92 8.00 5.10
N THR A 102 -8.24 8.88 4.39
CA THR A 102 -8.68 10.24 4.07
C THR A 102 -8.78 10.41 2.57
N GLU A 103 -9.99 10.65 2.09
CA GLU A 103 -10.31 10.90 0.69
C GLU A 103 -10.46 12.41 0.48
N THR A 104 -9.82 12.92 -0.54
CA THR A 104 -9.80 14.35 -0.85
C THR A 104 -10.04 14.62 -2.33
N VAL A 105 -10.71 15.74 -2.60
CA VAL A 105 -10.89 16.31 -3.94
C VAL A 105 -10.49 17.77 -3.89
N GLY A 106 -9.54 18.19 -4.74
CA GLY A 106 -9.07 19.58 -4.75
C GLY A 106 -8.44 20.01 -3.42
N GLY A 107 -7.86 19.06 -2.67
CA GLY A 107 -7.31 19.27 -1.32
C GLY A 107 -8.34 19.42 -0.19
N GLN A 108 -9.64 19.23 -0.47
CA GLN A 108 -10.69 19.23 0.55
C GLN A 108 -11.06 17.79 0.92
N VAL A 109 -11.20 17.51 2.21
CA VAL A 109 -11.59 16.18 2.71
C VAL A 109 -13.07 15.94 2.39
N VAL A 110 -13.33 14.89 1.62
CA VAL A 110 -14.68 14.49 1.18
C VAL A 110 -15.15 13.20 1.85
N GLY A 111 -14.21 12.39 2.35
CA GLY A 111 -14.47 11.16 3.08
C GLY A 111 -13.36 10.90 4.10
N GLN A 112 -13.73 10.41 5.28
CA GLN A 112 -12.78 9.96 6.28
C GLN A 112 -13.29 8.70 6.95
N PHE A 113 -12.53 7.62 6.83
CA PHE A 113 -12.83 6.34 7.46
C PHE A 113 -11.79 6.04 8.52
N VAL A 114 -12.26 5.79 9.74
CA VAL A 114 -11.41 5.32 10.82
C VAL A 114 -11.71 3.84 10.98
N GLU A 115 -10.82 3.02 10.48
CA GLU A 115 -10.92 1.59 10.71
C GLU A 115 -10.01 1.26 11.90
N PRO A 116 -10.48 0.48 12.89
CA PRO A 116 -9.56 -0.17 13.80
C PRO A 116 -8.54 -0.89 12.94
N THR A 117 -7.24 -0.68 13.18
CA THR A 117 -6.27 -1.64 12.65
C THR A 117 -6.73 -2.93 13.28
N PRO A 118 -7.09 -3.99 12.51
CA PRO A 118 -7.46 -5.24 13.11
C PRO A 118 -6.35 -5.55 14.10
N VAL A 119 -6.69 -5.50 15.39
CA VAL A 119 -5.83 -6.08 16.40
C VAL A 119 -5.84 -7.52 15.95
N GLN A 120 -4.77 -7.98 15.33
CA GLN A 120 -4.47 -9.39 15.29
C GLN A 120 -4.18 -9.73 16.76
N VAL A 121 -5.28 -9.81 17.53
CA VAL A 121 -5.33 -10.47 18.81
C VAL A 121 -4.78 -11.84 18.47
N GLY A 122 -3.66 -12.19 19.09
CA GLY A 122 -3.10 -13.52 18.98
C GLY A 122 -4.21 -14.54 19.16
N LEU A 123 -4.65 -15.11 18.05
CA LEU A 123 -5.54 -16.25 17.99
C LEU A 123 -4.77 -17.28 17.19
N THR A 124 -4.07 -18.10 17.94
CA THR A 124 -4.03 -19.53 17.67
C THR A 124 -5.42 -19.98 17.22
N GLY A 125 -5.61 -20.20 15.92
CA GLY A 125 -6.80 -20.85 15.36
C GLY A 125 -7.81 -19.95 14.63
N ALA A 126 -7.44 -19.40 13.47
CA ALA A 126 -8.36 -19.20 12.35
C ALA A 126 -7.56 -19.21 11.03
N VAL A 127 -7.36 -20.41 10.49
CA VAL A 127 -6.87 -20.61 9.13
C VAL A 127 -7.92 -20.05 8.17
N ARG A 128 -7.65 -18.87 7.62
CA ARG A 128 -8.23 -18.41 6.35
C ARG A 128 -7.19 -17.58 5.58
N GLU A 129 -6.24 -18.30 4.98
CA GLU A 129 -5.63 -18.06 3.66
C GLU A 129 -5.23 -16.63 3.27
N SER A 130 -4.54 -15.89 4.14
CA SER A 130 -3.71 -14.76 3.69
C SER A 130 -2.31 -15.28 3.41
N ALA A 131 -1.78 -15.03 2.21
CA ALA A 131 -0.41 -15.41 1.87
C ALA A 131 0.57 -14.65 2.78
N LEU A 132 1.52 -15.38 3.39
CA LEU A 132 2.56 -14.83 4.25
C LEU A 132 3.37 -13.77 3.51
N THR A 133 3.54 -12.61 4.12
CA THR A 133 4.24 -11.48 3.51
C THR A 133 5.74 -11.51 3.76
N ILE A 134 6.49 -10.66 3.06
CA ILE A 134 7.93 -10.50 3.28
C ILE A 134 8.19 -9.84 4.63
N GLY A 135 7.37 -8.87 5.05
CA GLY A 135 7.44 -8.24 6.37
C GLY A 135 7.18 -9.21 7.52
N GLU A 136 6.19 -10.09 7.39
CA GLU A 136 5.94 -11.16 8.37
C GLU A 136 7.13 -12.12 8.49
N ALA A 137 7.78 -12.45 7.37
CA ALA A 137 9.00 -13.26 7.37
C ALA A 137 10.18 -12.54 8.05
N LEU A 138 10.32 -11.24 7.86
CA LEU A 138 11.34 -10.42 8.52
C LEU A 138 11.07 -10.32 10.03
N GLU A 139 9.82 -10.15 10.43
CA GLU A 139 9.43 -10.12 11.84
C GLU A 139 9.65 -11.48 12.52
N ALA A 140 9.38 -12.59 11.83
CA ALA A 140 9.73 -13.93 12.30
C ALA A 140 11.26 -14.11 12.46
N THR A 141 12.06 -13.43 11.63
CA THR A 141 13.53 -13.44 11.75
C THR A 141 13.97 -12.77 13.07
N ALA A 142 13.28 -11.71 13.49
CA ALA A 142 13.51 -11.07 14.79
C ALA A 142 13.30 -12.03 15.98
N HIS A 143 12.43 -13.04 15.83
CA HIS A 143 12.19 -14.02 16.89
C HIS A 143 13.16 -15.21 16.87
N THR A 144 13.66 -15.59 15.69
CA THR A 144 14.48 -16.79 15.51
C THR A 144 15.97 -16.50 15.72
N VAL A 145 16.45 -15.36 15.22
CA VAL A 145 17.85 -14.93 15.32
C VAL A 145 17.97 -13.51 15.88
N GLY A 146 16.98 -13.07 16.67
CA GLY A 146 16.89 -11.73 17.23
C GLY A 146 18.11 -11.28 18.03
N ASP A 147 18.80 -12.21 18.69
CA ASP A 147 20.00 -11.93 19.47
C ASP A 147 21.29 -11.80 18.64
N LYS A 148 21.26 -12.17 17.36
CA LYS A 148 22.40 -12.07 16.46
C LYS A 148 22.71 -10.59 16.19
N PRO A 149 23.96 -10.14 16.33
CA PRO A 149 24.39 -8.84 15.83
C PRO A 149 24.13 -8.71 14.32
N VAL A 150 23.73 -7.53 13.88
CA VAL A 150 23.54 -7.24 12.46
C VAL A 150 24.87 -7.22 11.73
N GLU A 151 25.00 -8.04 10.68
CA GLU A 151 26.16 -8.09 9.78
C GLU A 151 25.85 -7.49 8.41
N GLN A 152 26.88 -7.25 7.59
CA GLN A 152 26.74 -6.66 6.26
C GLN A 152 25.96 -7.57 5.28
N SER A 153 26.12 -8.89 5.41
CA SER A 153 25.34 -9.90 4.67
C SER A 153 23.86 -9.76 4.97
N ASP A 154 23.51 -9.63 6.24
CA ASP A 154 22.14 -9.49 6.68
C ASP A 154 21.54 -8.16 6.24
N ALA A 155 22.27 -7.05 6.38
CA ALA A 155 21.81 -5.74 5.93
C ALA A 155 21.52 -5.72 4.42
N SER A 156 22.28 -6.48 3.64
CA SER A 156 22.05 -6.67 2.20
C SER A 156 20.81 -7.52 1.93
N ALA A 157 20.58 -8.56 2.73
CA ALA A 157 19.38 -9.39 2.66
C ALA A 157 18.11 -8.61 3.01
N ILE A 158 18.16 -7.78 4.06
CA ILE A 158 17.06 -6.91 4.50
C ILE A 158 16.74 -5.87 3.43
N GLN A 159 17.76 -5.24 2.82
CA GLN A 159 17.55 -4.33 1.70
C GLN A 159 16.87 -5.03 0.52
N ALA A 160 17.36 -6.22 0.16
CA ALA A 160 16.77 -7.01 -0.91
C ALA A 160 15.31 -7.37 -0.60
N ALA A 161 14.99 -7.69 0.65
CA ALA A 161 13.63 -7.97 1.11
C ALA A 161 12.75 -6.72 1.02
N GLU A 162 13.19 -5.57 1.52
CA GLU A 162 12.45 -4.29 1.47
C GLU A 162 12.12 -3.85 0.04
N VAL A 163 13.10 -3.93 -0.86
CA VAL A 163 12.92 -3.60 -2.30
C VAL A 163 11.86 -4.50 -2.93
N ARG A 164 11.88 -5.80 -2.60
CA ARG A 164 10.93 -6.78 -3.15
C ARG A 164 9.54 -6.59 -2.56
N ALA A 165 9.47 -6.31 -1.27
CA ALA A 165 8.23 -6.04 -0.56
C ALA A 165 7.54 -4.82 -1.18
N THR A 166 8.25 -3.71 -1.28
CA THR A 166 7.68 -2.42 -1.70
C THR A 166 7.62 -2.19 -3.21
N GLY A 167 8.39 -2.95 -3.99
CA GLY A 167 8.60 -2.70 -5.42
C GLY A 167 9.41 -1.43 -5.72
N SER A 168 9.95 -0.77 -4.68
CA SER A 168 10.76 0.45 -4.81
C SER A 168 12.24 0.12 -4.66
N ASN A 169 13.05 0.56 -5.62
CA ASN A 169 14.52 0.49 -5.52
C ASN A 169 15.12 1.68 -4.74
N VAL A 170 14.28 2.58 -4.22
CA VAL A 170 14.73 3.75 -3.46
C VAL A 170 14.86 3.38 -1.99
N ILE A 171 16.06 3.57 -1.42
CA ILE A 171 16.25 3.43 0.04
C ILE A 171 15.49 4.56 0.71
N THR A 172 14.47 4.21 1.49
CA THR A 172 13.69 5.19 2.24
C THR A 172 14.47 5.58 3.50
N PRO A 173 14.75 6.87 3.75
CA PRO A 173 15.37 7.30 5.00
C PRO A 173 14.54 6.84 6.20
N GLY A 174 15.15 6.09 7.12
CA GLY A 174 14.45 5.49 8.27
C GLY A 174 13.72 4.17 7.99
N GLY A 175 13.82 3.62 6.77
CA GLY A 175 13.36 2.26 6.44
C GLY A 175 14.23 1.15 7.06
N LEU A 176 13.75 -0.10 7.00
CA LEU A 176 14.46 -1.27 7.55
C LEU A 176 15.85 -1.42 6.91
N ALA A 177 15.96 -1.23 5.60
CA ALA A 177 17.23 -1.30 4.89
C ALA A 177 18.23 -0.25 5.39
N SER A 178 17.77 0.99 5.59
CA SER A 178 18.60 2.08 6.12
C SER A 178 19.06 1.78 7.55
N MET A 179 18.16 1.29 8.40
CA MET A 179 18.48 0.90 9.77
C MET A 179 19.50 -0.24 9.82
N ALA A 180 19.31 -1.28 8.99
CA ALA A 180 20.19 -2.43 8.93
C ALA A 180 21.60 -2.06 8.45
N GLN A 181 21.72 -1.20 7.43
CA GLN A 181 23.02 -0.73 6.95
C GLN A 181 23.75 0.11 8.01
N SER A 182 23.02 0.99 8.71
CA SER A 182 23.60 1.76 9.81
C SER A 182 24.03 0.86 10.98
N ALA A 183 23.23 -0.17 11.29
CA ALA A 183 23.54 -1.14 12.32
C ALA A 183 24.78 -1.97 11.98
N ALA A 184 24.89 -2.47 10.73
CA ALA A 184 26.06 -3.20 10.27
C ALA A 184 27.33 -2.35 10.30
N ALA A 185 27.27 -1.10 9.84
CA ALA A 185 28.40 -0.18 9.86
C ALA A 185 28.86 0.11 11.30
N PHE A 186 27.91 0.37 12.21
CA PHE A 186 28.20 0.58 13.63
C PHE A 186 28.82 -0.68 14.27
N ASN A 187 28.23 -1.86 14.01
CA ASN A 187 28.70 -3.12 14.56
C ASN A 187 30.09 -3.53 14.06
N ALA A 188 30.47 -3.13 12.85
CA ALA A 188 31.79 -3.37 12.30
C ALA A 188 32.90 -2.62 13.08
N GLU A 189 32.58 -1.44 13.63
CA GLU A 189 33.51 -0.64 14.43
C GLU A 189 33.40 -0.96 15.94
N CYS A 190 32.27 -1.52 16.38
CA CYS A 190 32.01 -1.83 17.78
C CYS A 190 32.71 -3.13 18.25
N GLN A 191 33.63 -2.99 19.20
CA GLN A 191 34.41 -4.10 19.77
C GLN A 191 33.67 -4.91 20.84
N ARG A 192 32.63 -4.34 21.47
CA ARG A 192 31.88 -4.99 22.55
C ARG A 192 30.61 -5.61 21.99
N GLU A 193 30.50 -6.94 22.07
CA GLU A 193 29.35 -7.69 21.57
C GLU A 193 28.03 -7.25 22.24
N GLU A 194 28.08 -6.83 23.50
CA GLU A 194 26.88 -6.39 24.24
C GLU A 194 26.30 -5.06 23.71
N GLU A 195 27.11 -4.25 23.03
CA GLU A 195 26.70 -2.95 22.49
C GLU A 195 26.31 -3.02 21.01
N LYS A 196 26.49 -4.19 20.38
CA LYS A 196 26.11 -4.36 18.98
C LYS A 196 24.59 -4.32 18.83
N ILE A 197 24.16 -3.64 17.78
CA ILE A 197 22.75 -3.59 17.37
C ILE A 197 22.37 -4.96 16.84
N LYS A 198 21.29 -5.54 17.36
CA LYS A 198 20.87 -6.90 17.05
C LYS A 198 19.75 -6.93 16.02
N MET A 199 19.49 -8.12 15.47
CA MET A 199 18.38 -8.32 14.53
C MET A 199 17.02 -7.95 15.10
N GLY A 200 16.80 -8.24 16.39
CA GLY A 200 15.58 -7.84 17.08
C GLY A 200 15.33 -6.34 17.03
N ASP A 201 16.38 -5.53 17.20
CA ASP A 201 16.28 -4.07 17.24
C ASP A 201 15.88 -3.47 15.88
N VAL A 202 16.33 -4.09 14.79
CA VAL A 202 16.04 -3.64 13.42
C VAL A 202 14.69 -4.15 12.93
N LEU A 203 14.45 -5.46 13.08
CA LEU A 203 13.34 -6.17 12.44
C LEU A 203 12.04 -6.19 13.25
N THR A 204 12.05 -5.76 14.51
CA THR A 204 10.81 -5.58 15.28
C THR A 204 9.89 -4.56 14.58
N GLY A 205 8.64 -4.96 14.36
CA GLY A 205 7.65 -4.15 13.64
C GLY A 205 7.91 -4.06 12.14
N ALA A 206 8.63 -5.01 11.53
CA ALA A 206 8.94 -5.00 10.11
C ALA A 206 7.69 -4.88 9.23
N THR A 207 6.61 -5.57 9.60
CA THR A 207 5.31 -5.53 8.93
C THR A 207 4.74 -4.11 8.85
N ALA A 208 4.92 -3.29 9.91
CA ALA A 208 4.44 -1.91 9.94
C ALA A 208 5.37 -0.91 9.22
N LYS A 209 6.62 -1.30 8.97
CA LYS A 209 7.65 -0.45 8.32
C LYS A 209 7.71 -0.63 6.80
N LEU A 210 6.94 -1.56 6.25
CA LEU A 210 6.86 -1.85 4.82
C LEU A 210 5.53 -1.34 4.23
N PRO A 211 5.51 -0.15 3.59
CA PRO A 211 4.28 0.53 3.18
C PRO A 211 3.48 -0.16 2.06
N ALA A 212 4.02 -1.20 1.43
CA ALA A 212 3.35 -1.97 0.39
C ALA A 212 3.74 -3.46 0.49
N ASP A 213 3.86 -3.98 1.71
CA ASP A 213 4.32 -5.35 1.94
C ASP A 213 3.49 -6.38 1.17
N LYS A 214 4.16 -7.15 0.32
CA LYS A 214 3.54 -8.13 -0.57
C LYS A 214 3.77 -9.55 -0.06
N ALA A 215 2.94 -10.48 -0.54
CA ALA A 215 3.13 -11.91 -0.33
C ALA A 215 4.52 -12.39 -0.81
N ALA A 216 5.19 -13.20 0.01
CA ALA A 216 6.48 -13.77 -0.32
C ALA A 216 6.37 -14.81 -1.43
N THR A 217 7.20 -14.70 -2.47
CA THR A 217 7.30 -15.68 -3.57
C THR A 217 8.66 -16.37 -3.61
N ARG A 218 8.77 -17.49 -4.34
CA ARG A 218 10.08 -18.15 -4.56
C ARG A 218 11.11 -17.24 -5.22
N GLN A 219 10.67 -16.37 -6.13
CA GLN A 219 11.55 -15.39 -6.79
C GLN A 219 12.08 -14.38 -5.78
N ASP A 220 11.25 -13.95 -4.84
CA ASP A 220 11.68 -13.05 -3.78
C ASP A 220 12.70 -13.74 -2.87
N ALA A 221 12.42 -14.96 -2.42
CA ALA A 221 13.32 -15.76 -1.60
C ALA A 221 14.69 -16.00 -2.26
N ALA A 222 14.70 -16.39 -3.53
CA ALA A 222 15.95 -16.58 -4.28
C ALA A 222 16.76 -15.28 -4.42
N GLY A 223 16.05 -14.16 -4.60
CA GLY A 223 16.68 -12.85 -4.69
C GLY A 223 17.28 -12.37 -3.38
N VAL A 224 16.60 -12.60 -2.26
CA VAL A 224 17.10 -12.30 -0.90
C VAL A 224 18.30 -13.18 -0.57
N ALA A 225 18.22 -14.49 -0.82
CA ALA A 225 19.34 -15.42 -0.62
C ALA A 225 20.57 -15.03 -1.45
N SER A 226 20.36 -14.61 -2.70
CA SER A 226 21.45 -14.13 -3.55
C SER A 226 22.13 -12.88 -3.01
N ALA A 227 21.37 -11.96 -2.39
CA ALA A 227 21.92 -10.75 -1.79
C ALA A 227 22.72 -11.04 -0.51
N GLU A 228 22.22 -11.97 0.31
CA GLU A 228 22.91 -12.44 1.51
C GLU A 228 24.22 -13.13 1.16
N MET A 229 24.21 -14.10 0.23
CA MET A 229 25.41 -14.86 -0.16
C MET A 229 26.48 -13.98 -0.83
N ARG A 230 26.09 -12.96 -1.60
CA ARG A 230 27.04 -12.04 -2.25
C ARG A 230 27.84 -11.19 -1.25
N ASN A 231 27.25 -10.91 -0.10
CA ASN A 231 27.84 -10.11 0.96
C ASN A 231 28.22 -10.93 2.19
N ASN A 232 28.15 -12.26 2.10
CA ASN A 232 28.66 -13.18 3.11
C ASN A 232 30.04 -13.72 2.67
N PRO A 233 31.11 -13.56 3.48
CA PRO A 233 32.42 -14.14 3.20
C PRO A 233 32.41 -15.67 3.02
N ASP A 234 31.50 -16.39 3.68
CA ASP A 234 31.36 -17.85 3.57
C ASP A 234 30.38 -18.29 2.46
N ALA A 235 29.75 -17.33 1.78
CA ALA A 235 28.77 -17.56 0.70
C ALA A 235 27.60 -18.50 1.07
N THR A 236 27.27 -18.64 2.36
CA THR A 236 26.14 -19.43 2.85
C THR A 236 25.00 -18.55 3.36
N ALA A 237 23.75 -18.98 3.19
CA ALA A 237 22.62 -18.32 3.87
C ALA A 237 22.65 -18.61 5.38
N THR A 238 22.38 -17.61 6.21
CA THR A 238 22.35 -17.77 7.66
C THR A 238 21.17 -18.67 8.06
N PRO A 239 21.39 -19.79 8.78
CA PRO A 239 20.29 -20.60 9.28
C PRO A 239 19.35 -19.77 10.17
N GLY A 240 18.05 -19.75 9.84
CA GLY A 240 17.06 -18.92 10.55
C GLY A 240 17.15 -17.42 10.27
N GLY A 241 18.07 -16.98 9.41
CA GLY A 241 18.20 -15.58 9.00
C GLY A 241 17.15 -15.15 7.97
N VAL A 242 17.35 -13.95 7.44
CA VAL A 242 16.39 -13.27 6.56
C VAL A 242 16.03 -14.10 5.33
N ALA A 243 17.00 -14.70 4.62
CA ALA A 243 16.69 -15.53 3.45
C ALA A 243 15.94 -16.81 3.81
N ALA A 244 16.28 -17.44 4.95
CA ALA A 244 15.62 -18.67 5.41
C ALA A 244 14.14 -18.40 5.74
N SER A 245 13.85 -17.30 6.43
CA SER A 245 12.49 -16.91 6.79
C SER A 245 11.65 -16.55 5.56
N VAL A 246 12.19 -15.77 4.62
CA VAL A 246 11.48 -15.44 3.37
C VAL A 246 11.26 -16.69 2.51
N ALA A 247 12.21 -17.63 2.49
CA ALA A 247 12.04 -18.91 1.81
C ALA A 247 10.98 -19.81 2.47
N ALA A 248 10.90 -19.81 3.81
CA ALA A 248 9.86 -20.53 4.53
C ALA A 248 8.46 -19.95 4.22
N ALA A 249 8.32 -18.63 4.26
CA ALA A 249 7.08 -17.94 3.90
C ALA A 249 6.65 -18.24 2.45
N ALA A 250 7.58 -18.15 1.50
CA ALA A 250 7.32 -18.48 0.10
C ALA A 250 6.87 -19.95 -0.10
N ARG A 251 7.50 -20.91 0.59
CA ARG A 251 7.12 -22.33 0.51
C ARG A 251 5.72 -22.58 1.07
N LEU A 252 5.39 -21.92 2.18
CA LEU A 252 4.06 -22.02 2.78
C LEU A 252 2.99 -21.43 1.86
N ASN A 253 3.28 -20.32 1.19
CA ASN A 253 2.37 -19.70 0.22
C ASN A 253 2.08 -20.59 -0.99
N GLU A 254 3.09 -21.29 -1.51
CA GLU A 254 2.90 -22.23 -2.61
C GLU A 254 2.08 -23.44 -2.20
N ASN A 255 2.27 -23.95 -0.99
CA ASN A 255 1.50 -25.09 -0.48
C ASN A 255 0.02 -24.72 -0.26
N VAL A 256 -0.28 -23.46 0.06
CA VAL A 256 -1.66 -22.96 0.18
C VAL A 256 -2.28 -22.77 -1.22
N GLY A 257 -1.53 -22.27 -2.19
CA GLY A 257 -2.01 -22.07 -3.57
C GLY A 257 -2.26 -23.35 -4.38
N ASN A 258 -1.74 -24.50 -3.95
CA ASN A 258 -1.83 -25.77 -4.67
C ASN A 258 -2.93 -26.71 -4.14
N VAL A 259 -3.75 -26.24 -3.18
CA VAL A 259 -4.85 -26.99 -2.53
C VAL A 259 -6.24 -26.43 -2.90
N MET A 260 -6.30 -25.43 -3.81
CA MET A 260 -7.53 -24.99 -4.50
C MET A 260 -7.56 -25.51 -5.94
#